data_AF-A0A178TB13-F1
#
_entry.id   AF-A0A178TB13-F1
#
_cell.length_a   1.000
_cell.length_b   1.000
_cell.length_c   1.000
_cell.angle_alpha   90.00
_cell.angle_beta   90.00
_cell.angle_gamma   90.00
#
_symmetry.space_group_name_H-M   'P 1'
#
loop_
_entity.id
_entity.type
_entity.pdbx_description
1 polymer ?
#
loop_
_entity_poly.entity_id
_entity_poly.type
_entity_poly.pdbx_seq_one_letter_code
_entity_poly.pdbx_strand_id
1 'polypeptide(L)' 'MVKEGKVTSLQGKDVSIQADTICIHGDGEHALDFAKYIRKALKEANITVTKLGDFLKYGSFSF' A
#
# COMPACT_ATOMS: atom_id res chain seq x y z
N MET A 1 1.22 5.57 -5.86
CA MET A 1 1.82 4.34 -5.26
C MET A 1 1.06 3.10 -5.70
N VAL A 2 0.00 2.69 -4.98
CA VAL A 2 -0.64 1.38 -5.21
C VAL A 2 -1.38 1.30 -6.55
N LYS A 3 -2.23 2.30 -6.86
CA LYS A 3 -3.07 2.28 -8.08
C LYS A 3 -2.26 2.40 -9.38
N GLU A 4 -1.24 3.25 -9.37
CA GLU A 4 -0.51 3.64 -10.59
C GLU A 4 0.91 3.06 -10.68
N GLY A 5 1.41 2.41 -9.63
CA GLY A 5 2.78 1.87 -9.61
C GLY A 5 3.88 2.93 -9.68
N LYS A 6 3.60 4.17 -9.26
CA LYS A 6 4.56 5.28 -9.28
C LYS A 6 4.40 6.26 -8.12
N VAL A 7 5.45 7.05 -7.86
CA VAL A 7 5.50 8.16 -6.92
C VAL A 7 6.19 9.37 -7.55
N THR A 8 5.76 10.57 -7.20
CA THR A 8 6.47 11.79 -7.57
C THR A 8 7.57 12.06 -6.54
N SER A 9 8.81 12.18 -7.01
CA SER A 9 9.99 12.52 -6.21
C SER A 9 10.00 14.00 -5.80
N LEU A 10 10.87 14.37 -4.86
CA LEU A 10 11.06 15.77 -4.45
C LEU A 10 11.54 16.68 -5.60
N GLN A 11 12.15 16.10 -6.64
CA GLN A 11 12.56 16.81 -7.85
C GLN A 11 11.42 16.92 -8.88
N GLY A 12 10.19 16.49 -8.54
CA GLY A 12 9.02 16.55 -9.42
C GLY A 12 8.97 15.45 -10.49
N LYS A 13 9.91 14.49 -10.47
CA LYS A 13 9.93 13.36 -11.42
C LYS A 13 9.14 12.18 -10.89
N ASP A 14 8.32 11.56 -11.75
CA ASP A 14 7.68 10.28 -11.46
C ASP A 14 8.69 9.13 -11.48
N VAL A 15 8.67 8.30 -10.43
CA VAL A 15 9.50 7.12 -10.23
C VAL A 15 8.59 5.90 -10.10
N SER A 16 8.82 4.90 -10.95
CA SER A 16 8.11 3.63 -10.91
C SER A 16 8.52 2.80 -9.69
N ILE A 17 7.53 2.18 -9.03
CA ILE A 17 7.72 1.33 -7.86
C ILE A 17 6.77 0.13 -7.90
N GLN A 18 7.18 -1.00 -7.32
CA GLN A 18 6.29 -2.09 -6.98
C GLN A 18 5.86 -1.96 -5.51
N ALA A 19 4.57 -1.72 -5.28
CA ALA A 19 4.02 -1.37 -3.97
C ALA A 19 3.11 -2.49 -3.43
N ASP A 20 3.68 -3.66 -3.15
CA ASP A 20 2.95 -4.83 -2.64
C ASP A 20 2.53 -4.66 -1.16
N THR A 21 3.31 -3.89 -0.41
CA THR A 21 3.09 -3.61 1.02
C THR A 21 3.39 -2.14 1.31
N ILE A 22 2.66 -1.58 2.28
CA ILE A 22 2.88 -0.23 2.81
C ILE A 22 3.21 -0.36 4.29
N CYS A 23 4.38 0.14 4.67
CA CYS A 23 4.74 0.28 6.08
C CYS A 23 4.07 1.53 6.67
N ILE A 24 3.40 1.37 7.81
CA ILE A 24 2.85 2.48 8.60
C ILE A 24 3.45 2.42 10.00
N HIS A 25 3.69 3.59 10.59
CA HIS A 25 4.25 3.70 11.93
C HIS A 25 3.12 3.93 12.94
N GLY A 26 3.31 3.40 14.15
CA GLY A 26 2.29 3.35 15.22
C GLY A 26 2.61 4.20 16.45
N ASP A 27 3.66 5.01 16.38
CA ASP A 27 4.35 5.65 17.50
C ASP A 27 4.00 7.13 17.71
N GLY A 28 3.40 7.79 16.71
CA GLY A 28 2.96 9.19 16.82
C GLY A 28 1.57 9.37 17.45
N GLU A 29 1.30 10.56 18.00
CA GLU A 29 0.00 10.95 18.59
C GLU A 29 -1.18 10.70 17.63
N HIS A 30 -0.96 10.90 16.33
CA HIS A 30 -1.97 10.73 15.27
C HIS A 30 -1.83 9.42 14.48
N ALA A 31 -0.99 8.47 14.92
CA ALA A 31 -0.70 7.26 14.17
C ALA A 31 -1.96 6.42 13.87
N LEU A 32 -2.86 6.32 14.86
CA LEU A 32 -4.12 5.60 14.70
C LEU A 32 -5.05 6.25 13.66
N ASP A 33 -5.15 7.58 13.69
CA ASP A 33 -6.01 8.31 12.74
C ASP A 33 -5.46 8.22 11.33
N PHE A 34 -4.13 8.27 11.17
CA PHE A 34 -3.47 8.06 9.90
C PHE A 34 -3.71 6.64 9.35
N ALA A 35 -3.60 5.61 10.20
CA ALA A 35 -3.90 4.23 9.82
C ALA A 35 -5.36 4.07 9.36
N LYS A 36 -6.32 4.67 10.07
CA LYS A 36 -7.74 4.67 9.68
C LYS A 36 -7.96 5.38 8.35
N TYR A 37 -7.34 6.55 8.16
CA TYR A 37 -7.43 7.33 6.93
C TYR A 37 -6.93 6.54 5.72
N ILE A 38 -5.73 5.96 5.81
CA ILE A 38 -5.16 5.14 4.72
C ILE A 38 -6.10 3.99 4.37
N ARG A 39 -6.60 3.26 5.37
CA ARG A 39 -7.50 2.12 5.14
C ARG A 39 -8.79 2.54 4.44
N LYS A 40 -9.37 3.67 4.84
CA LYS A 40 -10.57 4.23 4.21
C LYS A 40 -10.30 4.63 2.75
N ALA A 41 -9.23 5.37 2.50
CA ALA A 41 -8.87 5.84 1.16
C ALA A 41 -8.60 4.67 0.19
N LEU A 42 -7.90 3.62 0.63
CA LEU A 42 -7.69 2.42 -0.18
C LEU A 42 -9.01 1.71 -0.50
N LYS A 43 -9.92 1.58 0.49
CA LYS A 43 -11.23 0.98 0.27
C LYS A 43 -12.08 1.77 -0.73
N GLU A 44 -12.11 3.10 -0.61
CA GLU A 44 -12.84 3.98 -1.54
C GLU A 44 -12.26 3.93 -2.96
N ALA A 45 -10.96 3.68 -3.09
CA ALA A 45 -10.30 3.42 -4.37
C ALA A 45 -10.51 2.00 -4.92
N ASN A 46 -11.37 1.17 -4.29
CA ASN A 46 -11.58 -0.24 -4.60
C ASN A 46 -10.31 -1.12 -4.50
N ILE A 47 -9.42 -0.79 -3.58
CA ILE A 47 -8.20 -1.56 -3.29
C ILE A 47 -8.45 -2.42 -2.05
N THR A 48 -8.36 -3.74 -2.21
CA THR A 48 -8.52 -4.69 -1.10
C THR A 48 -7.25 -4.75 -0.27
N VAL A 49 -7.36 -4.46 1.02
CA VAL A 49 -6.29 -4.67 2.00
C VAL A 49 -6.43 -6.08 2.56
N THR A 50 -5.46 -6.94 2.27
CA THR A 50 -5.41 -8.33 2.74
C THR A 50 -4.06 -8.65 3.38
N LYS A 51 -3.96 -9.80 4.05
CA LYS A 51 -2.69 -10.29 4.57
C LYS A 51 -1.85 -10.83 3.43
N LEU A 52 -0.53 -10.66 3.52
CA LEU A 52 0.40 -11.21 2.54
C LEU A 52 0.20 -12.73 2.35
N GLY A 53 -0.06 -13.46 3.43
CA GLY A 53 -0.31 -14.91 3.36
C GLY A 53 -1.54 -15.30 2.53
N ASP A 54 -2.57 -14.44 2.43
CA ASP A 54 -3.73 -14.71 1.60
C ASP A 54 -3.42 -14.45 0.12
N PHE A 55 -2.56 -13.47 -0.18
CA PHE A 55 -2.08 -13.18 -1.53
C PHE A 55 -1.19 -14.31 -2.07
N LEU A 56 -0.28 -14.83 -1.24
CA LEU A 56 0.66 -15.88 -1.64
C LEU A 56 -0.01 -17.25 -1.89
N LYS A 57 -1.16 -17.55 -1.27
CA LYS A 57 -1.91 -18.80 -1.51
C LYS A 57 -2.51 -18.92 -2.92
N TYR A 58 -2.72 -17.79 -3.60
CA TYR A 58 -3.17 -17.76 -5.00
C TYR A 58 -2.01 -17.69 -5.99
N GLY A 59 -0.78 -17.53 -5.51
CA GLY A 59 0.42 -17.70 -6.31
C GLY A 59 0.73 -19.19 -6.42
N SER A 60 0.17 -19.87 -7.44
CA SER A 60 0.73 -21.12 -7.93
C SER A 60 2.17 -20.84 -8.34
N PHE A 61 3.13 -21.07 -7.44
CA PHE A 61 4.53 -21.23 -7.79
C PHE A 61 4.60 -22.47 -8.68
N SER A 62 4.46 -22.27 -10.00
CA SER A 62 5.00 -23.22 -10.97
C SER A 62 6.51 -23.06 -10.87
N PHE A 63 7.14 -23.93 -10.10
CA PHE A 63 8.50 -24.36 -10.43
C PHE A 63 8.43 -25.23 -11.69
#